data_AF-A0AAV6LE06-F1
#
_entry.id   AF-A0AAV6LE06-F1
#
_cell.length_a   1.000
_cell.length_b   1.000
_cell.length_c   1.000
_cell.angle_alpha   90.00
_cell.angle_beta   90.00
_cell.angle_gamma   90.00
#
_symmetry.space_group_name_H-M   'P 1'
#
loop_
_entity.id
_entity.type
_entity.pdbx_description
1 polymer ?
#
loop_
_entity_poly.entity_id
_entity_poly.type
_entity_poly.pdbx_seq_one_letter_code
_entity_poly.pdbx_strand_id
1 'polypeptide(L)'
;MRSAEKAVNWGVVGAMDIGDIPRPLGSVYQLAVSVLTAPNAYEFCRRCFCLDRGIDYAVANSEIPGRVKDLPRLLKQVCQQNTDALLQAAIMVLMISVKNACKSGWFPTEDSAELLTLADEIGSNFCTVRDMNTEASNSLDIISTVMAR
;
A
#
# COMPACT_ATOMS: atom_id res chain seq x y z
N MET A 1 -16.79 14.53 -25.58
CA MET A 1 -17.89 14.88 -24.65
C MET A 1 -17.68 14.04 -23.39
N ARG A 2 -16.89 14.52 -22.44
CA ARG A 2 -17.31 15.20 -21.19
C ARG A 2 -18.26 14.32 -20.35
N SER A 3 -17.72 13.66 -19.33
CA SER A 3 -18.46 13.44 -18.09
C SER A 3 -17.50 13.54 -16.91
N ALA A 4 -17.85 14.42 -16.00
CA ALA A 4 -17.09 14.82 -14.83
C ALA A 4 -17.57 13.99 -13.63
N GLU A 5 -16.65 13.40 -12.87
CA GLU A 5 -16.94 12.93 -11.52
C GLU A 5 -16.18 13.77 -10.51
N LYS A 6 -16.93 14.15 -9.48
CA LYS A 6 -16.69 15.28 -8.60
C LYS A 6 -15.67 14.93 -7.52
N ALA A 7 -14.81 15.90 -7.22
CA ALA A 7 -13.81 15.84 -6.17
C ALA A 7 -14.45 15.68 -4.78
N VAL A 8 -13.97 14.69 -4.03
CA VAL A 8 -14.17 14.59 -2.58
C VAL A 8 -13.15 15.51 -1.91
N ASN A 9 -13.64 16.47 -1.14
CA ASN A 9 -12.85 17.51 -0.49
C ASN A 9 -12.22 16.97 0.82
N TRP A 10 -10.94 16.63 0.78
CA TRP A 10 -10.14 16.29 1.96
C TRP A 10 -9.29 17.49 2.39
N GLY A 11 -9.94 18.48 3.00
CA GLY A 11 -9.25 19.60 3.63
C GLY A 11 -8.44 19.12 4.84
N VAL A 12 -7.18 19.51 4.89
CA VAL A 12 -6.16 19.28 5.95
C VAL A 12 -5.23 18.07 5.76
N VAL A 13 -4.86 17.77 4.52
CA VAL A 13 -3.52 17.22 4.19
C VAL A 13 -2.98 18.08 3.05
N GLY A 14 -1.80 18.69 3.22
CA GLY A 14 -1.20 19.56 2.20
C GLY A 14 -1.24 18.90 0.82
N ALA A 15 -1.86 19.58 -0.13
CA ALA A 15 -2.23 19.07 -1.44
C ALA A 15 -1.06 18.37 -2.15
N MET A 16 -1.10 17.05 -2.14
CA MET A 16 -0.37 16.21 -3.07
C MET A 16 -1.40 15.77 -4.11
N ASP A 17 -1.56 16.59 -5.14
CA ASP A 17 -2.49 16.32 -6.23
C ASP A 17 -2.16 14.94 -6.84
N ILE A 18 -3.12 14.03 -6.76
CA ILE A 18 -3.01 12.66 -7.29
C ILE A 18 -2.68 12.67 -8.80
N GLY A 19 -3.00 13.77 -9.50
CA GLY A 19 -2.73 14.03 -10.91
C GLY A 19 -1.33 14.58 -11.25
N ASP A 20 -0.54 15.02 -10.27
CA ASP A 20 0.81 15.59 -10.48
C ASP A 20 1.94 14.66 -10.00
N ILE A 21 1.61 13.38 -9.74
CA ILE A 21 2.63 12.41 -9.38
C ILE A 21 3.33 11.97 -10.67
N PRO A 22 4.64 12.26 -10.83
CA PRO A 22 5.37 11.93 -12.04
C PRO A 22 5.26 10.44 -12.31
N ARG A 23 5.11 10.07 -13.60
CA ARG A 23 5.44 8.72 -14.07
C ARG A 23 6.74 8.28 -13.37
N PRO A 24 6.85 7.04 -12.86
CA PRO A 24 8.05 6.61 -12.18
C PRO A 24 9.25 6.82 -13.11
N LEU A 25 10.04 7.86 -12.85
CA LEU A 25 11.18 8.29 -13.68
C LEU A 25 12.39 7.36 -13.51
N GLY A 26 12.19 6.16 -12.96
CA GLY A 26 13.19 5.16 -12.70
C GLY A 26 12.56 3.79 -12.52
N SER A 27 13.39 2.74 -12.66
CA SER A 27 12.93 1.38 -12.39
C SER A 27 12.49 1.22 -10.94
N VAL A 28 11.57 0.28 -10.69
CA VAL A 28 11.09 -0.09 -9.33
C VAL A 28 12.24 -0.25 -8.33
N TYR A 29 13.36 -0.83 -8.79
CA TYR A 29 14.58 -0.97 -7.99
C TYR A 29 15.18 0.37 -7.55
N GLN A 30 15.32 1.34 -8.45
CA GLN A 30 15.86 2.66 -8.12
C GLN A 30 14.96 3.41 -7.14
N LEU A 31 13.64 3.27 -7.30
CA LEU A 31 12.67 3.83 -6.37
C LEU A 31 12.84 3.21 -4.98
N ALA A 32 13.00 1.89 -4.86
CA ALA A 32 13.22 1.21 -3.60
C ALA A 32 14.49 1.69 -2.88
N VAL A 33 15.60 1.85 -3.61
CA VAL A 33 16.84 2.44 -3.05
C VAL A 33 16.61 3.89 -2.61
N SER A 34 15.84 4.66 -3.37
CA SER A 34 15.56 6.05 -3.03
C SER A 34 14.74 6.19 -1.73
N VAL A 35 13.83 5.26 -1.43
CA VAL A 35 13.06 5.31 -0.17
C VAL A 35 14.00 5.29 1.04
N LEU A 36 15.01 4.41 1.03
CA LEU A 36 15.98 4.25 2.13
C LEU A 36 16.92 5.44 2.33
N THR A 37 17.00 6.35 1.34
CA THR A 37 17.86 7.54 1.39
C THR A 37 17.05 8.83 1.60
N ALA A 38 15.77 8.72 1.98
CA ALA A 38 14.94 9.87 2.24
C ALA A 38 15.45 10.66 3.48
N PRO A 39 15.60 11.99 3.39
CA PRO A 39 16.18 12.78 4.48
C PRO A 39 15.17 13.10 5.61
N ASN A 40 13.87 12.92 5.37
CA ASN A 40 12.80 13.20 6.33
C ASN A 40 11.54 12.37 6.04
N ALA A 41 10.59 12.40 6.98
CA ALA A 41 9.37 11.61 6.94
C ALA A 41 8.48 11.93 5.71
N TYR A 42 8.36 13.20 5.33
CA TYR A 42 7.57 13.60 4.16
C TYR A 42 8.14 13.02 2.86
N GLU A 43 9.45 13.15 2.66
CA GLU A 43 10.15 12.58 1.50
C GLU A 43 10.08 11.06 1.49
N PHE A 44 10.15 10.43 2.66
CA PHE A 44 10.00 8.98 2.79
C PHE A 44 8.60 8.55 2.34
N CYS A 45 7.55 9.16 2.87
CA CYS A 45 6.16 8.84 2.51
C CYS A 45 5.92 9.04 1.01
N ARG A 46 6.35 10.18 0.47
CA ARG A 46 6.26 10.47 -0.96
C ARG A 46 6.95 9.40 -1.81
N ARG A 47 8.16 8.96 -1.41
CA ARG A 47 8.89 7.92 -2.15
C ARG A 47 8.24 6.54 -2.02
N CYS A 48 7.66 6.20 -0.87
CA CYS A 48 6.84 4.99 -0.70
C CYS A 48 5.67 4.99 -1.70
N PHE A 49 4.93 6.10 -1.81
CA PHE A 49 3.83 6.22 -2.78
C PHE A 49 4.29 6.15 -4.24
N CYS A 50 5.46 6.71 -4.57
CA CYS A 50 6.03 6.58 -5.91
C CYS A 50 6.41 5.12 -6.22
N LEU A 51 7.00 4.41 -5.25
CA LEU A 51 7.39 3.01 -5.40
C LEU A 51 6.16 2.11 -5.54
N ASP A 52 5.17 2.30 -4.68
CA ASP A 52 3.86 1.66 -4.70
C ASP A 52 3.23 1.69 -6.10
N ARG A 53 3.08 2.89 -6.68
CA ARG A 53 2.57 3.07 -8.04
C ARG A 53 3.45 2.45 -9.10
N GLY A 54 4.77 2.50 -8.92
CA GLY A 54 5.71 1.84 -9.84
C GLY A 54 5.53 0.32 -9.85
N ILE A 55 5.26 -0.27 -8.69
CA ILE A 55 4.95 -1.70 -8.56
C ILE A 55 3.61 -1.99 -9.21
N ASP A 56 2.55 -1.26 -8.87
CA ASP A 56 1.22 -1.51 -9.44
C ASP A 56 1.20 -1.36 -10.96
N TYR A 57 1.90 -0.36 -11.50
CA TYR A 57 2.04 -0.19 -12.94
C TYR A 57 2.74 -1.39 -13.57
N ALA A 58 3.88 -1.83 -13.02
CA ALA A 58 4.62 -2.95 -13.57
C ALA A 58 3.81 -4.26 -13.46
N VAL A 59 3.12 -4.50 -12.33
CA VAL A 59 2.22 -5.65 -12.16
C VAL A 59 1.08 -5.63 -13.18
N ALA A 60 0.40 -4.49 -13.35
CA ALA A 60 -0.70 -4.35 -14.31
C ALA A 60 -0.27 -4.60 -15.77
N ASN A 61 0.99 -4.29 -16.10
CA ASN A 61 1.57 -4.53 -17.42
C ASN A 61 2.31 -5.88 -17.53
N SER A 62 2.24 -6.74 -16.51
CA SER A 62 2.97 -8.02 -16.46
C SER A 62 4.50 -7.86 -16.65
N GLU A 63 5.03 -6.70 -16.28
CA GLU A 63 6.46 -6.40 -16.33
C GLU A 63 7.14 -6.88 -15.04
N ILE A 64 8.22 -7.64 -15.18
CA ILE A 64 9.07 -8.04 -14.05
C ILE A 64 10.34 -7.19 -14.08
N PRO A 65 10.63 -6.40 -13.04
CA PRO A 65 11.84 -5.59 -12.97
C PRO A 65 13.10 -6.46 -13.07
N GLY A 66 14.10 -6.05 -13.86
CA GLY A 66 15.33 -6.84 -14.06
C GLY A 66 16.14 -7.12 -12.78
N ARG A 67 15.92 -6.37 -11.69
CA ARG A 67 16.53 -6.58 -10.36
C ARG A 67 15.51 -7.00 -9.30
N VAL A 68 14.46 -7.72 -9.69
CA VAL A 68 13.40 -8.15 -8.79
C VAL A 68 13.92 -9.00 -7.61
N LYS A 69 15.03 -9.73 -7.79
CA LYS A 69 15.65 -10.56 -6.74
C LYS A 69 16.23 -9.76 -5.57
N ASP A 70 16.64 -8.51 -5.81
CA ASP A 70 17.18 -7.64 -4.77
C ASP A 70 16.07 -6.88 -4.03
N LEU A 71 14.87 -6.83 -4.61
CA LEU A 71 13.76 -6.03 -4.13
C LEU A 71 13.21 -6.51 -2.77
N PRO A 72 13.06 -7.82 -2.47
CA PRO A 72 12.65 -8.29 -1.16
C PRO A 72 13.53 -7.76 -0.03
N ARG A 73 14.85 -7.78 -0.22
CA ARG A 73 15.79 -7.26 0.78
C ARG A 73 15.58 -5.77 1.02
N LEU A 74 15.41 -4.98 -0.04
CA LEU A 74 15.16 -3.53 0.07
C LEU A 74 13.82 -3.25 0.76
N LEU A 75 12.75 -3.97 0.40
CA LEU A 75 11.43 -3.81 0.99
C LEU A 75 11.43 -4.14 2.49
N LYS A 76 12.14 -5.20 2.90
CA LYS A 76 12.36 -5.52 4.32
C LYS A 76 13.04 -4.37 5.07
N GLN A 77 14.05 -3.72 4.47
CA GLN A 77 14.71 -2.55 5.06
C GLN A 77 13.78 -1.33 5.15
N VAL A 78 12.91 -1.11 4.16
CA VAL A 78 11.92 -0.01 4.19
C VAL A 78 10.94 -0.22 5.34
N CYS A 79 10.48 -1.46 5.54
CA CYS A 79 9.56 -1.82 6.61
C CYS A 79 10.14 -1.65 8.02
N GLN A 80 11.47 -1.65 8.18
CA GLN A 80 12.13 -1.39 9.46
C GLN A 80 12.09 0.08 9.89
N GLN A 81 11.75 1.02 8.98
CA GLN A 81 11.65 2.45 9.27
C GLN A 81 10.28 2.85 9.86
N ASN A 82 9.56 1.90 10.47
CA ASN A 82 8.16 2.00 10.89
C ASN A 82 7.95 2.70 12.24
N THR A 83 8.74 3.74 12.53
CA THR A 83 8.84 4.37 13.86
C THR A 83 7.69 5.32 14.22
N ASP A 84 6.97 5.84 13.22
CA ASP A 84 5.85 6.79 13.38
C ASP A 84 4.61 6.24 12.65
N ALA A 85 3.42 6.53 13.18
CA ALA A 85 2.13 6.16 12.57
C ALA A 85 1.99 6.66 11.12
N LEU A 86 2.51 7.85 10.79
CA LEU A 86 2.53 8.36 9.42
C LEU A 86 3.38 7.46 8.50
N LEU A 87 4.57 7.09 8.96
CA LEU A 87 5.49 6.23 8.20
C LEU A 87 4.90 4.82 8.05
N GLN A 88 4.29 4.29 9.11
CA GLN A 88 3.57 3.02 9.07
C GLN A 88 2.44 3.04 8.04
N ALA A 89 1.68 4.13 7.92
CA ALA A 89 0.62 4.25 6.93
C ALA A 89 1.17 4.25 5.50
N ALA A 90 2.26 4.98 5.25
CA ALA A 90 2.91 5.00 3.94
C ALA A 90 3.53 3.64 3.57
N ILE A 91 4.14 2.94 4.55
CA ILE A 91 4.66 1.59 4.37
C ILE A 91 3.50 0.62 4.11
N MET A 92 2.38 0.73 4.82
CA MET A 92 1.24 -0.15 4.62
C MET A 92 0.65 -0.04 3.21
N VAL A 93 0.54 1.19 2.68
CA VAL A 93 0.13 1.41 1.29
C VAL A 93 1.08 0.70 0.34
N LEU A 94 2.40 0.94 0.46
CA LEU A 94 3.41 0.23 -0.33
C LEU A 94 3.29 -1.30 -0.22
N MET A 95 3.04 -1.83 0.98
CA MET A 95 2.92 -3.26 1.20
C MET A 95 1.69 -3.87 0.51
N ILE A 96 0.61 -3.11 0.29
CA ILE A 96 -0.55 -3.59 -0.50
C ILE A 96 -0.10 -3.93 -1.93
N SER A 97 0.67 -3.06 -2.57
CA SER A 97 1.16 -3.29 -3.93
C SER A 97 2.24 -4.36 -3.96
N VAL A 98 3.06 -4.49 -2.92
CA VAL A 98 3.98 -5.63 -2.74
C VAL A 98 3.21 -6.95 -2.64
N LYS A 99 2.09 -7.01 -1.90
CA LYS A 99 1.23 -8.21 -1.83
C LYS A 99 0.73 -8.62 -3.23
N ASN A 100 0.39 -7.65 -4.08
CA ASN A 100 0.00 -7.90 -5.46
C ASN A 100 1.17 -8.43 -6.32
N ALA A 101 2.36 -7.87 -6.15
CA ALA A 101 3.57 -8.36 -6.80
C ALA A 101 3.91 -9.81 -6.39
N CYS A 102 3.79 -10.16 -5.10
CA CYS A 102 3.95 -11.53 -4.60
C CYS A 102 2.98 -12.49 -5.33
N LYS A 103 1.69 -12.14 -5.39
CA LYS A 103 0.66 -12.94 -6.09
C LYS A 103 0.90 -13.07 -7.59
N SER A 104 1.57 -12.08 -8.19
CA SER A 104 1.92 -12.06 -9.61
C SER A 104 3.21 -12.84 -9.93
N GLY A 105 3.83 -13.48 -8.93
CA GLY A 105 5.00 -14.34 -9.14
C GLY A 105 6.32 -13.59 -9.31
N TRP A 106 6.41 -12.33 -8.83
CA TRP A 106 7.65 -11.56 -8.90
C TRP A 106 8.79 -12.16 -8.08
N PHE A 107 8.46 -12.76 -6.94
CA PHE A 107 9.43 -13.24 -5.97
C PHE A 107 9.34 -14.76 -5.80
N PRO A 108 10.45 -15.42 -5.42
CA PRO A 108 10.41 -16.79 -4.94
C PRO A 108 9.41 -16.98 -3.79
N THR A 109 8.94 -18.21 -3.59
CA THR A 109 7.95 -18.53 -2.54
C THR A 109 8.43 -18.13 -1.15
N GLU A 110 9.71 -18.34 -0.84
CA GLU A 110 10.32 -17.98 0.45
C GLU A 110 10.26 -16.47 0.71
N ASP A 111 10.74 -15.66 -0.22
CA ASP A 111 10.71 -14.20 -0.12
C ASP A 111 9.28 -13.66 -0.09
N SER A 112 8.38 -14.25 -0.88
CA SER A 112 6.96 -13.89 -0.87
C SER A 112 6.34 -14.12 0.51
N ALA A 113 6.58 -15.29 1.12
CA ALA A 113 6.03 -15.62 2.44
C ALA A 113 6.54 -14.66 3.52
N GLU A 114 7.83 -14.31 3.51
CA GLU A 114 8.40 -13.35 4.44
C GLU A 114 7.81 -11.95 4.25
N LEU A 115 7.66 -11.47 3.00
CA LEU A 115 7.07 -10.17 2.71
C LEU A 115 5.59 -10.09 3.10
N LEU A 116 4.83 -11.17 2.89
CA LEU A 116 3.42 -11.26 3.29
C LEU A 116 3.28 -11.22 4.82
N THR A 117 4.14 -11.96 5.54
CA THR A 117 4.17 -11.95 7.01
C THR A 117 4.44 -10.55 7.54
N LEU A 118 5.43 -9.86 6.97
CA LEU A 118 5.77 -8.49 7.34
C LEU A 118 4.62 -7.50 7.08
N ALA A 119 3.89 -7.67 5.97
CA ALA A 119 2.71 -6.86 5.68
C ALA A 119 1.60 -7.06 6.74
N ASP A 120 1.40 -8.30 7.18
CA ASP A 120 0.38 -8.62 8.18
C ASP A 120 0.78 -8.11 9.57
N GLU A 121 2.06 -8.17 9.94
CA GLU A 121 2.60 -7.56 11.17
C GLU A 121 2.37 -6.05 11.18
N ILE A 122 2.72 -5.35 10.11
CA ILE A 122 2.51 -3.89 10.00
C ILE A 122 1.01 -3.56 10.01
N GLY A 123 0.20 -4.34 9.31
CA GLY A 123 -1.25 -4.18 9.27
C GLY A 123 -1.92 -4.36 10.64
N SER A 124 -1.37 -5.21 11.51
CA SER A 124 -1.92 -5.46 12.84
C SER A 124 -1.92 -4.20 13.73
N ASN A 125 -1.03 -3.23 13.48
CA ASN A 125 -1.01 -1.95 14.18
C ASN A 125 -2.22 -1.06 13.87
N PHE A 126 -2.87 -1.26 12.72
CA PHE A 126 -4.04 -0.51 12.29
C PHE A 126 -5.35 -1.23 12.63
N CYS A 127 -5.32 -2.57 12.63
CA CYS A 127 -6.47 -3.39 12.96
C CYS A 127 -6.51 -3.67 14.46
N THR A 128 -7.10 -2.77 15.26
CA THR A 128 -7.41 -3.14 16.65
C THR A 128 -8.53 -4.20 16.66
N VAL A 129 -8.27 -5.34 17.31
CA VAL A 129 -9.23 -6.46 17.51
C VAL A 129 -10.57 -5.99 18.12
N ARG A 130 -10.61 -4.77 18.68
CA ARG A 130 -11.80 -4.17 19.31
C ARG A 130 -12.91 -3.77 18.33
N ASP A 131 -12.64 -3.59 17.03
CA ASP A 131 -13.67 -3.32 16.02
C ASP A 131 -14.21 -4.58 15.33
N MET A 132 -13.59 -5.74 15.59
CA MET A 132 -14.11 -7.05 15.22
C MET A 132 -14.88 -7.64 16.39
N ASN A 133 -15.74 -6.83 17.05
CA ASN A 133 -16.83 -7.39 17.83
C ASN A 133 -17.69 -8.16 16.83
N THR A 134 -17.37 -9.44 16.74
CA THR A 134 -18.15 -10.47 16.08
C THR A 134 -19.38 -10.73 16.95
N GLU A 135 -20.07 -9.67 17.37
CA GLU A 135 -21.48 -9.79 17.65
C GLU A 135 -22.08 -9.99 16.27
N ALA A 136 -22.53 -11.22 16.02
CA ALA A 136 -23.35 -11.51 14.86
C ALA A 136 -24.54 -10.56 14.92
N SER A 137 -24.42 -9.41 14.25
CA SER A 137 -25.56 -8.57 13.98
C SER A 137 -26.41 -9.44 13.08
N ASN A 138 -27.47 -10.00 13.66
CA ASN A 138 -28.45 -10.80 12.97
C ASN A 138 -29.04 -9.91 11.87
N SER A 139 -28.39 -9.91 10.71
CA SER A 139 -28.80 -9.16 9.53
C SER A 139 -30.23 -9.54 9.16
N LEU A 140 -30.65 -10.75 9.52
CA LEU A 140 -32.02 -11.24 9.45
C LEU A 140 -33.02 -10.42 10.26
N ASP A 141 -32.69 -9.94 11.47
CA ASP A 141 -33.60 -9.13 12.28
C ASP A 141 -33.82 -7.74 11.67
N ILE A 142 -32.75 -7.15 11.12
CA ILE A 142 -32.81 -5.87 10.41
C ILE A 142 -33.59 -6.03 9.10
N ILE A 143 -33.31 -7.07 8.31
CA ILE A 143 -34.02 -7.37 7.07
C ILE A 143 -35.50 -7.64 7.36
N SER A 144 -35.82 -8.40 8.41
CA SER A 144 -37.21 -8.67 8.81
C SER A 144 -37.96 -7.39 9.21
N THR A 145 -37.28 -6.46 9.89
CA THR A 145 -37.87 -5.16 10.28
C THR A 145 -38.12 -4.26 9.07
N VAL A 146 -37.25 -4.29 8.07
CA VAL A 146 -37.42 -3.53 6.83
C VAL A 146 -38.53 -4.11 5.95
N MET A 147 -38.63 -5.44 5.84
CA MET A 147 -39.66 -6.10 5.04
C MET A 147 -41.07 -6.07 5.65
N ALA A 148 -41.20 -5.71 6.93
CA ALA A 148 -42.49 -5.58 7.62
C ALA A 148 -43.16 -4.21 7.45
N ARG A 149 -42.64 -3.33 6.58
CA ARG A 149 -43.22 -2.03 6.20
C ARG A 149 -43.85 -2.08 4.82
#